data_AF-A0A395Y9W1-F1
#
_entry.id   AF-A0A395Y9W1-F1
#
_cell.length_a   1.000
_cell.length_b   1.000
_cell.length_c   1.000
_cell.angle_alpha   90.00
_cell.angle_beta   90.00
_cell.angle_gamma   90.00
#
_symmetry.space_group_name_H-M   'P 1'
#
loop_
_entity.id
_entity.type
_entity.pdbx_description
1 polymer ?
#
loop_
_entity_poly.entity_id
_entity_poly.type
_entity_poly.pdbx_seq_one_letter_code
_entity_poly.pdbx_strand_id
1 'polypeptide(L)' 'MTSEEKEYQKLFNELYQYEKQGVYMEMEGSPASPTQIVRAHMLRENTGYMRDYVLNENGDIKELYFHQITNKET' A
#
# COMPACT_ATOMS: atom_id res chain seq x y z
N MET A 1 -0.71 -20.76 -8.85
CA MET A 1 -0.83 -19.36 -8.43
C MET A 1 -1.68 -18.62 -9.44
N THR A 2 -2.77 -18.00 -8.99
CA THR A 2 -3.63 -17.14 -9.81
C THR A 2 -2.90 -15.86 -10.19
N SER A 3 -3.46 -15.10 -11.14
CA SER A 3 -2.91 -13.79 -11.53
C SER A 3 -2.90 -12.81 -10.34
N GLU A 4 -3.97 -12.80 -9.54
CA GLU A 4 -4.12 -11.96 -8.35
C GLU A 4 -3.09 -12.30 -7.26
N GLU A 5 -2.86 -13.59 -6.98
CA GLU A 5 -1.85 -14.02 -6.00
C GLU A 5 -0.44 -13.50 -6.35
N LYS A 6 -0.12 -13.43 -7.66
CA LYS A 6 1.15 -12.86 -8.13
C LYS A 6 1.21 -11.35 -7.93
N GLU A 7 0.08 -10.65 -8.09
CA GLU A 7 0.00 -9.21 -7.84
C GLU A 7 0.18 -8.89 -6.35
N TYR A 8 -0.49 -9.63 -5.47
CA TYR A 8 -0.31 -9.46 -4.02
C TYR A 8 1.11 -9.76 -3.57
N GLN A 9 1.76 -10.77 -4.15
CA GLN A 9 3.15 -11.05 -3.83
C GLN A 9 4.10 -9.95 -4.31
N LYS A 10 3.84 -9.36 -5.49
CA LYS A 10 4.60 -8.20 -5.97
C LYS A 10 4.43 -6.99 -5.05
N LEU A 11 3.18 -6.68 -4.67
CA LEU A 11 2.87 -5.59 -3.75
C LEU A 11 3.56 -5.79 -2.40
N PHE A 12 3.49 -7.01 -1.84
CA PHE A 12 4.19 -7.32 -0.59
C PHE A 12 5.70 -7.09 -0.70
N ASN A 13 6.33 -7.60 -1.76
CA ASN A 13 7.76 -7.47 -1.95
C ASN A 13 8.20 -6.00 -2.08
N GLU A 14 7.42 -5.18 -2.78
CA GLU A 14 7.65 -3.74 -2.92
C GLU A 14 7.59 -3.04 -1.55
N LEU A 15 6.49 -3.21 -0.81
CA LEU A 15 6.29 -2.58 0.50
C LEU A 15 7.31 -3.06 1.54
N TYR A 16 7.72 -4.31 1.45
CA TYR A 16 8.78 -4.85 2.31
C TYR A 16 10.13 -4.19 2.05
N GLN A 17 10.47 -3.81 0.81
CA GLN A 17 11.69 -3.04 0.57
C GLN A 17 11.62 -1.65 1.18
N TYR A 18 10.47 -0.98 1.06
CA TYR A 18 10.26 0.32 1.70
C TYR A 18 10.39 0.22 3.22
N GLU A 19 9.78 -0.77 3.85
CA GLU A 19 9.91 -1.02 5.29
C GLU A 19 11.38 -1.19 5.70
N LYS A 20 12.14 -2.00 4.95
CA LYS A 20 13.58 -2.20 5.20
C LYS A 20 14.41 -0.94 5.02
N GLN A 21 13.97 0.00 4.20
CA GLN A 21 14.60 1.31 4.00
C GLN A 21 14.18 2.33 5.06
N GLY A 22 13.29 1.95 6.00
CA GLY A 22 12.78 2.83 7.04
C GLY A 22 11.68 3.78 6.56
N VAL A 23 11.05 3.49 5.42
CA VAL A 23 9.91 4.25 4.92
C VAL A 23 8.70 3.97 5.80
N TYR A 24 8.10 5.03 6.33
CA TYR A 24 6.90 4.92 7.14
C TYR A 24 5.69 4.61 6.24
N MET A 25 4.80 3.76 6.72
CA MET A 25 3.58 3.38 6.02
C MET A 25 2.37 3.54 6.91
N GLU A 26 1.32 4.08 6.32
CA GLU A 26 0.05 4.35 6.98
C GLU A 26 -1.11 3.92 6.09
N MET A 27 -2.19 3.53 6.73
CA MET A 27 -3.41 3.12 6.08
C MET A 27 -4.61 3.66 6.86
N GLU A 28 -5.47 4.44 6.21
CA GLU A 28 -6.65 5.07 6.84
C GLU A 28 -6.34 5.86 8.13
N GLY A 29 -5.24 6.63 8.14
CA GLY A 29 -4.87 7.41 9.33
C GLY A 29 -4.17 6.62 10.43
N SER A 30 -3.85 5.33 10.20
CA SER A 30 -3.22 4.46 11.20
C SER A 30 -1.95 3.79 10.67
N PRO A 31 -0.84 3.73 11.46
CA PRO A 31 0.37 3.03 11.06
C PRO A 31 0.08 1.59 10.62
N ALA A 32 0.68 1.16 9.52
CA ALA A 32 0.42 -0.15 8.94
C ALA A 32 1.69 -0.79 8.38
N SER A 33 1.82 -2.10 8.61
CA SER A 33 2.86 -2.93 8.01
C SER A 33 2.52 -3.33 6.56
N PRO A 34 3.51 -3.73 5.75
CA PRO A 34 3.29 -4.34 4.43
C PRO A 34 2.25 -5.46 4.44
N THR A 35 2.29 -6.30 5.48
CA THR A 35 1.37 -7.43 5.63
C THR A 35 -0.07 -6.96 5.84
N GLN A 36 -0.29 -5.92 6.66
CA GLN A 36 -1.63 -5.38 6.90
C GLN A 36 -2.20 -4.74 5.63
N ILE A 37 -1.39 -3.96 4.90
CA ILE A 37 -1.80 -3.31 3.66
C ILE A 37 -2.19 -4.35 2.59
N VAL A 38 -1.37 -5.37 2.39
CA VAL A 38 -1.63 -6.44 1.40
C VAL A 38 -2.88 -7.24 1.76
N ARG A 39 -3.05 -7.63 3.04
CA ARG A 39 -4.27 -8.32 3.50
C ARG A 39 -5.51 -7.49 3.21
N ALA A 40 -5.41 -6.18 3.40
CA ALA A 40 -6.54 -5.30 3.17
C ALA A 40 -6.81 -5.05 1.68
N HIS A 41 -5.87 -5.31 0.77
CA HIS A 41 -6.12 -5.40 -0.66
C HIS A 41 -6.77 -6.73 -1.05
N MET A 42 -6.39 -7.84 -0.40
CA MET A 42 -6.98 -9.16 -0.65
C MET A 42 -8.44 -9.29 -0.21
N LEU A 43 -8.81 -8.63 0.89
CA LEU A 43 -10.14 -8.77 1.52
C LEU A 43 -11.21 -7.83 0.94
N ARG A 44 -10.86 -6.95 0.00
CA ARG A 44 -11.78 -5.93 -0.48
C ARG A 44 -12.49 -6.35 -1.75
N GLU A 45 -13.82 -6.42 -1.67
CA GLU A 45 -14.70 -6.48 -2.83
C GLU A 45 -15.10 -5.04 -3.21
N ASN A 46 -14.93 -4.67 -4.48
CA ASN A 46 -15.39 -3.39 -5.07
C ASN A 46 -14.79 -2.06 -4.55
N THR A 47 -13.67 -2.07 -3.81
CA THR A 47 -12.98 -0.82 -3.42
C THR A 47 -11.47 -0.92 -3.63
N GLY A 48 -10.86 0.16 -4.12
CA GLY A 48 -9.42 0.27 -4.32
C GLY A 48 -8.74 1.06 -3.22
N TYR A 49 -7.42 1.18 -3.30
CA TYR A 49 -6.66 2.18 -2.54
C TYR A 49 -5.86 3.06 -3.49
N MET A 50 -5.79 4.34 -3.19
CA MET A 50 -4.76 5.23 -3.71
C MET A 50 -3.62 5.32 -2.71
N ARG A 51 -2.44 5.61 -3.23
CA ARG A 51 -1.22 5.78 -2.44
C ARG A 51 -0.61 7.15 -2.68
N ASP A 52 -0.41 7.90 -1.61
CA ASP A 52 0.35 9.15 -1.65
C ASP A 52 1.81 8.92 -1.26
N TYR A 53 2.71 9.60 -1.98
CA TYR A 53 4.16 9.52 -1.77
C TYR A 53 4.66 10.82 -1.15
N VAL A 54 5.28 10.72 0.02
CA VAL A 54 5.97 11.85 0.64
C VAL A 54 7.47 11.65 0.50
N LEU A 55 8.14 12.67 -0.03
CA LEU A 55 9.58 12.67 -0.25
C LEU A 55 10.31 13.40 0.88
N ASN A 56 11.53 12.97 1.17
CA ASN A 56 12.47 13.72 2.00
C ASN A 56 13.13 14.87 1.21
N GLU A 57 14.01 15.63 1.85
CA GLU A 57 14.73 16.76 1.25
C GLU A 57 15.66 16.35 0.08
N ASN A 58 16.08 15.08 0.04
CA ASN A 58 16.92 14.52 -1.02
C ASN A 58 16.09 14.02 -2.22
N GLY A 59 14.76 14.01 -2.10
CA GLY A 59 13.84 13.47 -3.11
C GLY A 59 13.58 11.96 -2.99
N ASP A 60 14.06 11.30 -1.94
CA ASP A 60 13.75 9.88 -1.70
C ASP A 60 12.40 9.73 -1.01
N ILE A 61 11.72 8.61 -1.27
CA ILE A 61 10.47 8.28 -0.58
C ILE A 61 10.76 8.10 0.91
N LYS A 62 10.01 8.83 1.74
CA LYS A 62 10.08 8.78 3.20
C LYS A 62 8.84 8.15 3.80
N GLU A 63 7.66 8.43 3.23
CA GLU A 63 6.38 8.00 3.78
C GLU A 63 5.40 7.62 2.66
N LEU A 64 4.56 6.63 2.93
CA LEU A 64 3.49 6.17 2.05
C LEU A 64 2.17 6.15 2.80
N TYR A 65 1.15 6.79 2.24
CA TYR A 65 -0.19 6.84 2.82
C TYR A 65 -1.19 6.13 1.92
N PHE A 66 -1.93 5.18 2.46
CA PHE A 66 -2.97 4.42 1.75
C PHE A 66 -4.35 4.92 2.14
N HIS A 67 -5.11 5.34 1.13
CA HIS A 67 -6.47 5.85 1.26
C HIS A 67 -7.44 5.02 0.43
N GLN A 68 -8.51 4.56 1.06
CA GLN A 68 -9.60 3.85 0.40
C GLN A 68 -10.27 4.78 -0.59
N ILE A 69 -10.45 4.26 -1.80
CA ILE A 69 -11.32 4.86 -2.80
C ILE A 69 -12.53 3.97 -3.01
N THR A 70 -13.69 4.61 -3.01
CA THR A 70 -14.92 3.98 -3.49
C THR A 70 -15.03 4.27 -4.97
N ASN A 71 -15.03 3.23 -5.80
CA ASN A 71 -15.47 3.38 -7.17
C ASN A 71 -16.98 3.65 -7.10
N LYS A 72 -17.39 4.92 -7.22
CA LYS A 72 -18.80 5.23 -7.43
C LYS A 72 -19.15 4.67 -8.81
N GLU A 73 -19.90 3.58 -8.84
CA GLU A 73 -20.66 3.22 -10.04
C GLU A 73 -21.49 4.45 -10.42
N THR A 74 -21.23 4.98 -11.62
CA THR A 74 -21.99 6.10 -12.20
C THR A 74 -23.07 5.52 -13.10
#